data_AF-A0A957N7P7-F1
#
_entry.id   AF-A0A957N7P7-F1
#
_cell.length_a   1.000
_cell.length_b   1.000
_cell.length_c   1.000
_cell.angle_alpha   90.00
_cell.angle_beta   90.00
_cell.angle_gamma   90.00
#
_symmetry.space_group_name_H-M   'P 1'
#
loop_
_entity.id
_entity.type
_entity.pdbx_description
1 polymer ?
#
loop_
_entity_poly.entity_id
_entity_poly.type
_entity_poly.pdbx_seq_one_letter_code
_entity_poly.pdbx_strand_id
1 'polypeptide(L)'
;MAEFFSAETLIALATLTALEIVLGIDNVIFIAILSAKLPVEQQDRARLTGIMLAVITRILLLFSITWIMRLTAPLFTIFGNEISGRDLI
;
A
#
# COMPACT_ATOMS: atom_id res chain seq x y z
N MET A 1 -15.02 18.55 14.85
CA MET A 1 -14.47 19.15 13.61
C MET A 1 -13.19 19.96 13.82
N ALA A 2 -12.85 20.43 15.03
CA ALA A 2 -11.59 21.15 15.29
C ALA A 2 -10.34 20.26 15.48
N GLU A 3 -10.50 18.94 15.68
CA GLU A 3 -9.36 18.04 15.95
C GLU A 3 -8.52 17.69 14.71
N PHE A 4 -9.09 17.81 13.50
CA PHE A 4 -8.35 17.53 12.25
C PHE A 4 -7.17 18.50 12.01
N PHE A 5 -7.20 19.69 12.60
CA PHE A 5 -6.13 20.70 12.50
C PHE A 5 -5.29 20.79 13.77
N SER A 6 -5.29 19.76 14.62
CA SER A 6 -4.36 19.67 15.73
C SER A 6 -2.91 19.53 15.22
N ALA A 7 -1.95 20.05 15.97
CA ALA A 7 -0.53 19.93 15.63
C ALA A 7 -0.11 18.46 15.48
N GLU A 8 -0.67 17.58 16.31
CA GLU A 8 -0.41 16.14 16.29
C GLU A 8 -0.91 15.48 15.01
N THR A 9 -2.13 15.79 14.55
CA THR A 9 -2.66 15.27 13.28
C THR A 9 -1.86 15.77 12.09
N LEU A 10 -1.44 17.05 12.11
CA LEU A 10 -0.62 17.61 11.04
C LEU A 10 0.75 16.93 10.95
N ILE A 11 1.38 16.65 12.09
CA ILE A 11 2.65 15.93 12.18
C ILE A 11 2.46 14.49 11.68
N ALA A 12 1.42 13.79 12.13
CA ALA A 12 1.13 12.42 11.69
C ALA A 12 0.89 12.35 10.17
N LEU A 13 0.11 13.27 9.62
CA LEU A 13 -0.13 13.38 8.18
C LEU A 13 1.17 13.64 7.42
N ALA A 14 2.00 14.57 7.90
CA ALA A 14 3.28 14.89 7.28
C ALA A 14 4.23 13.67 7.29
N THR A 15 4.34 12.97 8.41
CA THR A 15 5.17 11.76 8.53
C THR A 15 4.65 10.64 7.64
N LEU A 16 3.35 10.35 7.65
CA LEU A 16 2.74 9.33 6.78
C LEU A 16 2.95 9.65 5.31
N THR A 17 2.74 10.91 4.92
CA THR A 17 2.97 11.37 3.54
C THR A 17 4.43 11.23 3.15
N ALA A 18 5.37 11.61 4.03
CA ALA A 18 6.79 11.46 3.78
C ALA A 18 7.20 9.99 3.60
N LEU A 19 6.71 9.08 4.46
CA LEU A 19 6.97 7.64 4.34
C LEU A 19 6.41 7.06 3.04
N GLU A 20 5.18 7.42 2.69
CA GLU A 20 4.52 6.97 1.46
C GLU A 20 5.27 7.44 0.20
N ILE A 21 5.82 8.65 0.23
CA ILE A 21 6.66 9.19 -0.85
C ILE A 21 7.96 8.40 -0.97
N VAL A 22 8.67 8.12 0.13
CA VAL A 22 9.94 7.37 0.10
C VAL A 22 9.74 5.95 -0.43
N LEU A 23 8.68 5.26 0.03
CA LEU A 23 8.24 3.94 -0.47
C LEU A 23 7.57 3.98 -1.86
N GLY A 24 7.25 5.16 -2.38
CA GLY A 24 6.75 5.32 -3.74
C GLY A 24 7.90 5.50 -4.73
N ILE A 25 8.93 6.24 -4.31
CA ILE A 25 10.07 6.62 -5.14
C ILE A 25 10.98 5.40 -5.42
N ASP A 26 11.22 4.53 -4.45
CA ASP A 26 12.07 3.34 -4.64
C ASP A 26 11.58 2.44 -5.80
N ASN A 27 10.28 2.16 -5.84
CA ASN A 27 9.61 1.33 -6.83
C ASN A 27 9.63 1.96 -8.24
N VAL A 28 9.40 3.28 -8.34
CA VAL A 28 9.45 3.99 -9.63
C VAL A 28 10.88 4.12 -10.15
N ILE A 29 11.85 4.41 -9.26
CA ILE A 29 13.27 4.47 -9.62
C ILE A 29 13.76 3.11 -10.10
N PHE A 30 13.38 2.02 -9.43
CA PHE A 30 13.76 0.67 -9.86
C PHE A 30 13.25 0.35 -11.29
N ILE A 31 11.99 0.66 -11.58
CA ILE A 31 11.43 0.50 -12.94
C ILE A 31 12.17 1.36 -13.94
N ALA A 32 12.47 2.62 -13.61
CA ALA A 32 13.19 3.51 -14.50
C ALA A 32 14.61 3.00 -14.80
N ILE A 33 15.34 2.51 -13.79
CA ILE A 33 16.68 1.93 -13.94
C ILE A 33 16.64 0.66 -14.78
N LEU A 34 15.70 -0.24 -14.54
CA LEU A 34 15.57 -1.48 -15.31
C LEU A 34 15.15 -1.21 -16.76
N SER A 35 14.20 -0.30 -16.96
CA SER A 35 13.74 0.07 -18.31
C SER A 35 14.87 0.73 -19.11
N ALA A 36 15.76 1.49 -18.47
CA ALA A 36 16.92 2.11 -19.11
C ALA A 36 17.98 1.10 -19.59
N LYS A 37 17.92 -0.16 -19.14
CA LYS A 37 18.79 -1.25 -19.61
C LYS A 37 18.28 -1.93 -20.88
N LEU A 38 17.07 -1.59 -21.35
CA LEU A 38 16.48 -2.15 -22.57
C LEU A 38 16.87 -1.33 -23.82
N PRO A 39 16.78 -1.93 -25.03
CA PRO A 39 16.92 -1.21 -26.29
C PRO A 39 15.98 -0.01 -26.34
N VAL A 40 16.43 1.10 -26.94
CA VAL A 40 15.71 2.40 -26.93
C VAL A 40 14.26 2.25 -27.43
N GLU A 41 14.01 1.39 -28.42
CA GLU A 41 12.66 1.17 -28.95
C GLU A 41 11.70 0.49 -27.95
N GLN A 42 12.23 -0.16 -26.91
CA GLN A 42 11.46 -0.91 -25.91
C GLN A 42 11.36 -0.19 -24.56
N GLN A 43 12.16 0.84 -24.30
CA GLN A 43 12.22 1.52 -22.99
C GLN A 43 10.88 2.16 -22.62
N ASP A 44 10.21 2.81 -23.57
CA ASP A 44 8.92 3.46 -23.33
C ASP A 44 7.83 2.44 -22.99
N ARG A 45 7.78 1.34 -23.75
CA ARG A 45 6.86 0.23 -23.49
C ARG A 45 7.14 -0.42 -22.14
N ALA A 46 8.41 -0.66 -21.82
CA ALA A 46 8.81 -1.26 -20.54
C ALA A 46 8.46 -0.36 -19.36
N ARG A 47 8.64 0.96 -19.49
CA ARG A 47 8.29 1.93 -18.46
C ARG A 47 6.79 1.96 -18.20
N LEU A 48 5.98 2.04 -19.26
CA LEU A 48 4.51 2.02 -19.18
C LEU A 48 4.00 0.71 -18.56
N THR A 49 4.52 -0.42 -19.03
CA THR A 49 4.12 -1.74 -18.54
C THR A 49 4.57 -1.96 -17.10
N GLY A 50 5.78 -1.52 -16.75
CA GLY A 50 6.32 -1.58 -15.39
C GLY A 50 5.54 -0.72 -14.39
N ILE A 51 5.16 0.50 -14.78
CA ILE A 51 4.34 1.39 -13.93
C ILE A 51 2.94 0.79 -13.73
N MET A 52 2.30 0.32 -14.80
CA MET A 52 1.01 -0.38 -14.72
C MET A 52 1.09 -1.58 -13.78
N LEU A 53 2.10 -2.44 -13.96
CA LEU A 53 2.31 -3.60 -13.10
C LEU A 53 2.54 -3.20 -11.64
N ALA A 54 3.37 -2.19 -11.35
CA ALA A 54 3.65 -1.74 -9.99
C ALA A 54 2.40 -1.21 -9.26
N VAL A 55 1.55 -0.46 -9.95
CA VAL A 55 0.29 0.00 -9.36
C VAL A 55 -0.64 -1.18 -9.09
N ILE A 56 -0.73 -2.14 -10.01
CA ILE A 56 -1.53 -3.35 -9.84
C ILE A 56 -1.03 -4.18 -8.65
N THR A 57 0.28 -4.47 -8.54
CA THR A 57 0.83 -5.21 -7.40
C THR A 57 0.64 -4.45 -6.09
N ARG A 58 0.76 -3.13 -6.08
CA ARG A 58 0.48 -2.31 -4.89
C ARG A 58 -0.98 -2.48 -4.44
N ILE A 59 -1.93 -2.37 -5.36
CA ILE A 59 -3.36 -2.55 -5.06
C ILE A 59 -3.63 -3.97 -4.56
N LEU A 60 -3.07 -5.00 -5.22
CA LEU A 60 -3.24 -6.39 -4.82
C LEU A 60 -2.68 -6.68 -3.44
N LEU A 61 -1.50 -6.15 -3.12
CA LEU A 61 -0.89 -6.30 -1.81
C LEU A 61 -1.70 -5.58 -0.73
N LEU A 62 -2.13 -4.33 -0.97
CA LEU A 62 -2.99 -3.58 -0.04
C LEU A 62 -4.33 -4.29 0.18
N PHE A 63 -4.95 -4.81 -0.88
CA PHE A 63 -6.18 -5.60 -0.78
C PHE A 63 -5.95 -6.89 0.01
N SER A 64 -4.84 -7.59 -0.24
CA SER A 64 -4.46 -8.82 0.48
C SER A 64 -4.23 -8.55 1.97
N ILE A 65 -3.52 -7.47 2.31
CA ILE A 65 -3.31 -7.04 3.70
C ILE A 65 -4.66 -6.70 4.35
N THR A 66 -5.52 -5.96 3.65
CA THR A 66 -6.86 -5.62 4.17
C THR A 66 -7.70 -6.87 4.40
N TRP A 67 -7.64 -7.85 3.50
CA TRP A 67 -8.36 -9.11 3.64
C TRP A 67 -7.79 -9.97 4.77
N ILE A 68 -6.48 -10.08 4.90
CA ILE A 68 -5.79 -10.77 6.00
C ILE A 68 -6.13 -10.12 7.33
N MET A 69 -6.06 -8.79 7.44
CA MET A 69 -6.42 -8.06 8.66
C MET A 69 -7.89 -8.30 9.04
N ARG A 70 -8.81 -8.46 8.08
CA ARG A 70 -10.20 -8.84 8.37
C ARG A 70 -10.33 -10.28 8.88
N LEU A 71 -9.43 -11.18 8.49
CA LEU A 71 -9.41 -12.56 9.01
C LEU A 71 -8.84 -12.61 10.43
N THR A 72 -7.90 -11.74 10.77
CA THR A 72 -7.21 -11.72 12.07
C THR A 72 -7.83 -10.76 13.08
N ALA A 73 -8.53 -9.71 12.65
CA ALA A 73 -9.29 -8.83 13.53
C ALA A 73 -10.66 -9.46 13.86
N PRO A 74 -11.12 -9.47 15.13
CA PRO A 74 -12.47 -9.90 15.45
C PRO A 74 -13.44 -8.88 14.83
N LEU A 75 -14.15 -9.28 13.78
CA LEU A 75 -15.05 -8.39 13.03
C LEU A 75 -16.31 -7.98 13.84
N PHE A 76 -16.62 -8.65 14.95
CA PHE A 76 -17.68 -8.28 15.90
C PHE A 76 -17.30 -8.65 17.35
N THR A 77 -17.39 -7.70 18.27
CA THR A 77 -17.43 -7.94 19.73
C THR A 77 -18.88 -7.89 20.21
N ILE A 78 -19.55 -9.04 20.24
CA ILE A 78 -20.84 -9.19 20.92
C ILE A 78 -20.56 -9.85 22.28
N PHE A 79 -20.77 -9.11 23.37
CA PHE A 79 -20.62 -9.57 24.77
C PHE A 79 -19.23 -10.06 25.21
N GLY A 80 -18.14 -9.46 24.70
CA GLY A 80 -16.80 -9.68 25.26
C GLY A 80 -16.16 -11.04 24.98
N ASN A 81 -16.69 -11.83 24.03
CA ASN A 81 -16.03 -13.02 23.52
C ASN A 81 -15.67 -12.81 22.03
N GLU A 82 -14.37 -12.90 21.74
CA GLU A 82 -13.80 -12.74 20.41
C GLU A 82 -14.02 -14.02 19.58
N ILE A 83 -15.02 -14.03 18.70
CA ILE A 83 -15.16 -15.07 17.69
C ILE A 83 -14.38 -14.63 16.45
N SER A 84 -13.18 -15.19 16.31
CA SER A 84 -12.32 -15.06 15.14
C SER A 84 -12.60 -16.23 14.20
N GLY A 85 -12.38 -16.07 12.89
CA GLY A 85 -12.60 -17.09 11.86
C GLY A 85 -11.76 -18.38 12.01
N ARG A 86 -11.02 -18.52 13.13
CA ARG A 86 -10.36 -19.74 13.59
C ARG A 86 -11.32 -20.87 14.00
N ASP A 87 -12.59 -20.57 14.29
CA ASP A 87 -13.56 -21.59 14.76
C ASP A 87 -14.25 -22.34 13.60
N LEU A 88 -13.86 -22.08 12.35
CA LEU A 88 -14.42 -22.68 11.14
C LEU A 88 -13.42 -23.60 10.39
N ILE A 89 -12.25 -23.88 10.98
CA ILE A 89 -11.33 -24.93 10.55
C ILE A 89 -11.39 -26.08 11.53
#